data_AF-H2J3T3-F1
#
_entry.id   AF-H2J3T3-F1
#
_cell.length_a   1.000
_cell.length_b   1.000
_cell.length_c   1.000
_cell.angle_alpha   90.00
_cell.angle_beta   90.00
_cell.angle_gamma   90.00
#
_symmetry.space_group_name_H-M   'P 1'
#
loop_
_entity.id
_entity.type
_entity.pdbx_description
1 polymer ?
#
loop_
_entity_poly.entity_id
_entity_poly.type
_entity_poly.pdbx_seq_one_letter_code
_entity_poly.pdbx_strand_id
1 'polypeptide(L)'
;MKNNENLEEIKLLIDELEKIESLIDRMIKNEDYETMPKILEQRKKILEKMLPFADNEKIKEKALSIIEKDKERINHIKPEMEKIKKLLKTTNKGKIAIKNGYMKVNEEISRRKFNSNG
;
A
#
# COMPACT_ATOMS: atom_id res chain seq x y z
N MET A 1 39.37 -9.55 -16.06
CA MET A 1 38.28 -8.68 -16.52
C MET A 1 36.96 -8.88 -15.75
N LYS A 2 36.62 -10.09 -15.27
CA LYS A 2 35.38 -10.37 -14.51
C LYS A 2 35.11 -9.53 -13.24
N ASN A 3 36.14 -9.09 -12.51
CA ASN A 3 35.92 -8.32 -11.26
C ASN A 3 35.38 -6.90 -11.48
N ASN A 4 35.68 -6.26 -12.62
CA ASN A 4 35.17 -4.91 -12.91
C ASN A 4 33.71 -4.93 -13.39
N GLU A 5 33.33 -5.95 -14.16
CA GLU A 5 31.95 -6.11 -14.66
C GLU A 5 30.95 -6.33 -13.52
N ASN A 6 31.33 -7.13 -12.52
CA ASN A 6 30.50 -7.36 -11.33
C ASN A 6 30.30 -6.09 -10.49
N LEU A 7 31.30 -5.20 -10.42
CA LEU A 7 31.20 -3.97 -9.63
C LEU A 7 30.27 -2.94 -10.29
N GLU A 8 30.30 -2.83 -11.62
CA GLU A 8 29.37 -1.97 -12.37
C GLU A 8 27.94 -2.50 -12.30
N GLU A 9 27.74 -3.82 -12.38
CA GLU A 9 26.42 -4.42 -12.22
C GLU A 9 25.84 -4.17 -10.82
N ILE A 10 26.65 -4.38 -9.76
CA ILE A 10 26.25 -4.07 -8.38
C ILE A 10 25.85 -2.60 -8.24
N LYS A 11 26.63 -1.69 -8.82
CA LYS A 11 26.35 -0.26 -8.78
C LYS A 11 25.03 0.08 -9.47
N LEU A 12 24.80 -0.45 -10.68
CA LEU A 12 23.54 -0.25 -11.40
C LEU A 12 22.34 -0.76 -10.61
N LEU A 13 22.44 -1.95 -10.00
CA LEU A 13 21.39 -2.50 -9.16
C LEU A 13 21.10 -1.61 -7.94
N ILE A 14 22.14 -1.07 -7.29
CA ILE A 14 21.98 -0.15 -6.15
C ILE A 14 21.28 1.14 -6.60
N ASP A 15 21.69 1.72 -7.72
CA ASP A 15 21.10 2.96 -8.26
C ASP A 15 19.62 2.74 -8.65
N GLU A 16 19.29 1.60 -9.24
CA GLU A 16 17.91 1.22 -9.55
C GLU A 16 17.08 1.06 -8.27
N LEU A 17 17.63 0.39 -7.26
CA LEU A 17 16.96 0.20 -5.98
C LEU A 17 16.72 1.54 -5.29
N GLU A 18 17.67 2.46 -5.30
CA GLU A 18 17.51 3.80 -4.69
C GLU A 18 16.39 4.63 -5.30
N LYS A 19 16.19 4.52 -6.63
CA LYS A 19 15.05 5.17 -7.29
C LYS A 19 13.73 4.60 -6.81
N ILE A 20 13.65 3.28 -6.65
CA ILE A 20 12.45 2.60 -6.11
C ILE A 20 12.22 2.96 -4.64
N GLU A 21 13.26 2.96 -3.80
CA GLU A 21 13.16 3.35 -2.40
C GLU A 21 12.66 4.79 -2.24
N SER A 22 13.17 5.72 -3.05
CA SER A 22 12.74 7.12 -3.06
C SER A 22 11.28 7.27 -3.52
N LEU A 23 10.85 6.43 -4.46
CA LEU A 23 9.46 6.40 -4.91
C LEU A 23 8.55 5.89 -3.81
N ILE A 24 8.93 4.82 -3.11
CA ILE A 24 8.18 4.29 -1.94
C ILE A 24 8.01 5.38 -0.88
N ASP A 25 9.09 6.08 -0.52
CA ASP A 25 9.03 7.15 0.48
C ASP A 25 8.07 8.27 0.06
N ARG A 26 8.08 8.65 -1.22
CA ARG A 26 7.14 9.64 -1.78
C ARG A 26 5.70 9.16 -1.71
N MET A 27 5.44 7.90 -2.06
CA MET A 27 4.10 7.33 -2.04
C MET A 27 3.55 7.24 -0.62
N ILE A 28 4.38 6.86 0.35
CA ILE A 28 4.02 6.86 1.77
C ILE A 28 3.65 8.27 2.21
N LYS A 29 4.49 9.27 1.90
CA LYS A 29 4.25 10.67 2.24
C LYS A 29 2.96 11.23 1.63
N ASN A 30 2.61 10.79 0.42
CA ASN A 30 1.43 11.22 -0.31
C ASN A 30 0.20 10.33 -0.05
N GLU A 31 0.32 9.34 0.84
CA GLU A 31 -0.73 8.36 1.15
C GLU A 31 -1.24 7.59 -0.09
N ASP A 32 -0.39 7.45 -1.13
CA ASP A 32 -0.69 6.69 -2.35
C ASP A 32 -0.43 5.20 -2.11
N TYR A 33 -1.34 4.59 -1.34
CA TYR A 33 -1.28 3.18 -1.00
C TYR A 33 -1.90 2.27 -2.07
N GLU A 34 -2.70 2.82 -2.98
CA GLU A 34 -3.36 2.06 -4.05
C GLU A 34 -2.35 1.53 -5.06
N THR A 35 -1.36 2.35 -5.44
CA THR A 35 -0.36 1.97 -6.45
C THR A 35 0.88 1.32 -5.83
N MET A 36 1.03 1.36 -4.50
CA MET A 36 2.19 0.85 -3.75
C MET A 36 2.51 -0.63 -3.99
N PRO A 37 1.53 -1.56 -4.08
CA PRO A 37 1.82 -2.98 -4.33
C PRO A 37 2.64 -3.21 -5.61
N LYS A 38 2.36 -2.45 -6.67
CA LYS A 38 3.08 -2.56 -7.95
C LYS A 38 4.55 -2.15 -7.81
N ILE A 39 4.83 -1.12 -7.04
CA ILE A 39 6.20 -0.64 -6.79
C ILE A 39 6.96 -1.62 -5.89
N LEU A 40 6.30 -2.19 -4.88
CA LEU A 40 6.90 -3.24 -4.04
C LEU A 40 7.26 -4.50 -4.84
N GLU A 41 6.46 -4.87 -5.83
CA GLU A 41 6.79 -5.99 -6.73
C GLU A 41 8.01 -5.67 -7.62
N GLN A 42 8.16 -4.42 -8.06
CA GLN A 42 9.37 -3.98 -8.78
C GLN A 42 10.60 -4.03 -7.86
N ARG A 43 10.46 -3.55 -6.62
CA ARG A 43 11.51 -3.64 -5.60
C ARG A 43 11.97 -5.08 -5.39
N LYS A 44 11.02 -6.00 -5.23
CA LYS A 44 11.29 -7.43 -5.06
C LYS A 44 12.15 -7.99 -6.20
N LYS A 45 11.81 -7.67 -7.46
CA LYS A 45 12.58 -8.13 -8.63
C LYS A 45 14.02 -7.61 -8.64
N ILE A 46 14.26 -6.38 -8.18
CA ILE A 46 15.62 -5.84 -8.07
C ILE A 46 16.39 -6.59 -6.98
N LEU A 47 15.77 -6.81 -5.82
CA LEU A 47 16.39 -7.55 -4.72
C LEU A 47 16.71 -9.01 -5.12
N GLU A 48 15.85 -9.66 -5.91
CA GLU A 48 16.12 -11.00 -6.47
C GLU A 48 17.35 -11.01 -7.38
N LYS A 49 17.55 -9.97 -8.20
CA LYS A 49 18.76 -9.81 -9.03
C LYS A 49 20.02 -9.53 -8.20
N MET A 50 19.89 -9.03 -6.97
CA MET A 50 21.02 -8.81 -6.07
C MET A 50 21.47 -10.08 -5.35
N LEU A 51 20.67 -11.15 -5.32
CA LEU A 51 20.99 -12.40 -4.62
C LEU A 51 22.34 -13.03 -5.01
N PRO A 52 22.75 -13.07 -6.29
CA PRO A 52 24.07 -13.58 -6.67
C PRO A 52 25.24 -12.80 -6.06
N PHE A 53 25.00 -11.56 -5.63
CA PHE A 53 25.98 -10.66 -5.01
C PHE A 53 25.80 -10.56 -3.49
N ALA A 54 25.08 -11.49 -2.87
CA ALA A 54 24.75 -11.43 -1.44
C ALA A 54 25.97 -11.36 -0.52
N ASP A 55 27.14 -11.85 -0.96
CA ASP A 55 28.38 -11.76 -0.19
C ASP A 55 29.09 -10.40 -0.29
N ASN A 56 28.70 -9.56 -1.24
CA ASN A 56 29.25 -8.22 -1.39
C ASN A 56 28.83 -7.31 -0.22
N GLU A 57 29.81 -6.66 0.39
CA GLU A 57 29.60 -5.80 1.56
C GLU A 57 28.60 -4.65 1.30
N LYS A 58 28.69 -4.00 0.12
CA LYS A 58 27.75 -2.90 -0.23
C LYS A 58 26.32 -3.37 -0.36
N ILE A 59 26.11 -4.57 -0.91
CA ILE A 59 24.77 -5.18 -1.01
C ILE A 59 24.23 -5.51 0.39
N LYS A 60 25.08 -6.06 1.28
CA LYS A 60 24.70 -6.33 2.68
C LYS A 60 24.32 -5.05 3.43
N GLU A 61 25.16 -4.02 3.36
CA GLU A 61 24.90 -2.71 3.97
C GLU A 61 23.59 -2.10 3.46
N LYS A 62 23.37 -2.18 2.14
CA LYS A 62 22.15 -1.65 1.52
C LYS A 62 20.91 -2.40 2.00
N ALA A 63 20.96 -3.73 2.07
CA ALA A 63 19.86 -4.55 2.56
C ALA A 63 19.52 -4.23 4.02
N LEU A 64 20.53 -4.04 4.88
CA LEU A 64 20.33 -3.65 6.28
C LEU A 64 19.68 -2.26 6.38
N SER A 65 20.17 -1.28 5.62
CA SER A 65 19.57 0.06 5.57
C SER A 65 18.09 0.02 5.17
N ILE A 66 17.75 -0.83 4.21
CA ILE A 66 16.38 -1.00 3.74
C ILE A 66 15.49 -1.63 4.81
N ILE A 67 15.99 -2.62 5.55
CA ILE A 67 15.24 -3.24 6.65
C ILE A 67 14.90 -2.20 7.74
N GLU A 68 15.86 -1.37 8.12
CA GLU A 68 15.62 -0.31 9.12
C GLU A 68 14.61 0.72 8.61
N LYS A 69 14.75 1.18 7.36
CA LYS A 69 13.75 2.07 6.75
C LYS A 69 12.36 1.46 6.69
N ASP A 70 12.25 0.17 6.37
CA ASP A 70 10.95 -0.50 6.32
C ASP A 70 10.29 -0.56 7.70
N LYS A 71 11.06 -0.74 8.79
CA LYS A 71 10.51 -0.64 10.15
C LYS A 71 9.92 0.74 10.40
N GLU A 72 10.64 1.80 10.03
CA GLU A 72 10.17 3.18 10.16
C GLU A 72 8.91 3.43 9.32
N ARG A 73 8.90 2.99 8.05
CA ARG A 73 7.76 3.09 7.14
C ARG A 73 6.53 2.38 7.71
N ILE A 74 6.69 1.16 8.22
CA ILE A 74 5.58 0.41 8.83
C ILE A 74 5.00 1.16 10.03
N ASN A 75 5.86 1.73 10.89
CA ASN A 75 5.42 2.53 12.03
C ASN A 75 4.63 3.78 11.60
N HIS A 76 4.96 4.36 10.45
CA HIS A 76 4.22 5.48 9.88
C HIS A 76 2.89 5.07 9.23
N ILE A 77 2.88 3.98 8.46
CA ILE A 77 1.70 3.53 7.69
C ILE A 77 0.62 2.92 8.61
N LYS A 78 1.02 2.21 9.67
CA LYS A 78 0.09 1.44 10.50
C LYS A 78 -1.02 2.29 11.15
N PRO A 79 -0.73 3.47 11.74
CA PRO A 79 -1.78 4.36 12.22
C PRO A 79 -2.75 4.82 11.12
N GLU A 80 -2.25 5.15 9.94
CA GLU A 80 -3.09 5.59 8.81
C GLU A 80 -4.02 4.49 8.33
N MET A 81 -3.52 3.25 8.22
CA MET A 81 -4.35 2.09 7.88
C MET A 81 -5.45 1.83 8.90
N GLU A 82 -5.17 2.02 10.19
CA GLU A 82 -6.20 1.91 11.23
C GLU A 82 -7.25 3.03 11.15
N LYS A 83 -6.87 4.25 10.76
CA LYS A 83 -7.85 5.32 10.46
C LYS A 83 -8.73 4.94 9.27
N ILE A 84 -8.13 4.51 8.15
CA ILE A 84 -8.87 4.10 6.94
C ILE A 84 -9.87 2.98 7.28
N LYS A 85 -9.45 1.97 8.05
CA LYS A 85 -10.31 0.87 8.52
C LYS A 85 -11.50 1.36 9.34
N LYS A 86 -11.29 2.33 10.24
CA LYS A 86 -12.36 2.95 11.03
C LYS A 86 -13.34 3.72 10.14
N LEU A 87 -12.83 4.53 9.19
CA LEU A 87 -13.66 5.24 8.22
C LEU A 87 -14.51 4.25 7.40
N LEU A 88 -13.91 3.18 6.88
CA LEU A 88 -14.62 2.16 6.10
C LEU A 88 -15.78 1.53 6.88
N LYS A 89 -15.57 1.22 8.18
CA LYS A 89 -16.62 0.69 9.05
C LYS A 89 -17.78 1.69 9.21
N THR A 90 -17.47 2.96 9.39
CA THR A 90 -18.48 4.02 9.53
C THR A 90 -19.25 4.24 8.23
N THR A 91 -18.56 4.30 7.09
CA THR A 91 -19.18 4.44 5.76
C THR A 91 -20.13 3.27 5.48
N ASN A 92 -19.74 2.04 5.80
CA ASN A 92 -20.60 0.87 5.62
C ASN A 92 -21.86 0.93 6.50
N LYS A 93 -21.73 1.38 7.76
CA LYS A 93 -22.90 1.63 8.62
C LYS A 93 -23.82 2.71 8.05
N GLY A 94 -23.24 3.80 7.52
CA GLY A 94 -24.00 4.85 6.85
C GLY A 94 -24.78 4.34 5.65
N LYS A 95 -24.14 3.53 4.78
CA LYS A 95 -24.81 2.88 3.63
C LYS A 95 -26.01 2.03 4.05
N ILE A 96 -25.86 1.23 5.12
CA ILE A 96 -26.96 0.41 5.65
C ILE A 96 -28.08 1.29 6.20
N ALA A 97 -27.75 2.33 6.97
CA ALA A 97 -28.74 3.24 7.54
C ALA A 97 -29.55 3.96 6.46
N ILE A 98 -28.89 4.43 5.39
CA ILE A 98 -29.54 5.05 4.23
C ILE A 98 -30.49 4.05 3.55
N LYS A 99 -30.03 2.83 3.27
CA LYS A 99 -30.86 1.77 2.67
C LYS A 99 -32.10 1.49 3.53
N ASN A 100 -31.92 1.35 4.83
CA ASN A 100 -33.02 1.10 5.77
C ASN A 100 -34.00 2.27 5.84
N GLY A 101 -33.51 3.51 5.79
CA GLY A 101 -34.34 4.70 5.71
C GLY A 101 -35.26 4.70 4.49
N TYR A 102 -34.69 4.45 3.30
CA TYR A 102 -35.47 4.33 2.06
C TYR A 102 -36.50 3.20 2.11
N MET A 103 -36.15 2.04 2.67
CA MET A 103 -37.08 0.92 2.83
C MET A 103 -38.28 1.30 3.71
N LYS A 104 -38.05 1.94 4.85
CA LYS A 104 -39.13 2.40 5.75
C LYS A 104 -40.07 3.40 5.07
N VAL A 105 -39.54 4.35 4.31
CA VAL A 105 -40.35 5.31 3.55
C VAL A 105 -41.23 4.59 2.52
N ASN A 106 -40.67 3.62 1.80
CA ASN A 106 -41.46 2.83 0.82
C ASN A 106 -42.55 1.99 1.48
N GLU A 107 -42.27 1.38 2.63
CA GLU A 107 -43.27 0.64 3.41
C GLU A 107 -44.41 1.55 3.88
N GLU A 108 -44.10 2.75 4.39
CA GLU A 108 -45.11 3.73 4.80
C GLU A 108 -45.97 4.20 3.63
N ILE A 109 -45.36 4.52 2.49
CA ILE A 109 -46.09 4.90 1.26
C ILE A 109 -47.03 3.76 0.84
N SER A 110 -46.56 2.52 0.89
CA SER A 110 -47.33 1.34 0.49
C SER A 110 -48.52 1.11 1.43
N ARG A 111 -48.32 1.25 2.75
CA ARG A 111 -49.39 1.16 3.76
C ARG A 111 -50.43 2.28 3.59
N ARG A 112 -50.00 3.52 3.35
CA ARG A 112 -50.94 4.64 3.13
C ARG A 112 -51.80 4.45 1.87
N LYS A 113 -51.21 3.96 0.76
CA LYS A 113 -51.95 3.63 -0.46
C LYS A 113 -52.93 2.49 -0.28
N PHE A 114 -52.58 1.48 0.53
CA PHE A 114 -53.48 0.38 0.85
C PHE A 114 -54.69 0.86 1.67
N ASN A 115 -54.46 1.70 2.68
CA ASN A 115 -55.51 2.22 3.56
C ASN A 115 -56.40 3.30 2.91
N SER A 116 -56.01 3.91 1.78
CA SER A 116 -56.82 4.91 1.08
C SER A 116 -57.81 4.31 0.08
N ASN A 117 -57.72 3.02 -0.21
CA ASN A 117 -58.55 2.30 -1.18
C ASN A 117 -59.55 1.32 -0.53
N GLY A 118 -59.70 1.37 0.80
CA GLY A 118 -60.76 0.69 1.56
C GLY A 118 -61.70 1.71 2.18
#